data_AF-A0A925PCK2-F1
#
_entry.id   AF-A0A925PCK2-F1
#
_cell.length_a   1.000
_cell.length_b   1.000
_cell.length_c   1.000
_cell.angle_alpha   90.00
_cell.angle_beta   90.00
_cell.angle_gamma   90.00
#
_symmetry.space_group_name_H-M   'P 1'
#
loop_
_entity.id
_entity.type
_entity.pdbx_description
1 polymer ?
#
loop_
_entity_poly.entity_id
_entity_poly.type
_entity_poly.pdbx_seq_one_letter_code
_entity_poly.pdbx_strand_id
1 'polypeptide(L)'
;MPQLNPLDWGPQLIWLIITFGILYLLMVYVALPRIGSVIEARAAHIAKDLATADKLRRQTEEAIAAYEQALAEAKQKAHAIVEEGRTKLKEETAVERAKLDSELAKKSAEAEARINEAKNSAMREVNTVAADVAADIVRQLIGIAPAKAEIEKAVETARKE
;
A
#
# COMPACT_ATOMS: atom_id res chain seq x y z
N MET A 1 -9.36 89.61 -64.46
CA MET A 1 -9.31 88.14 -64.28
C MET A 1 -10.75 87.65 -64.11
N PRO A 2 -11.36 87.09 -65.16
CA PRO A 2 -12.79 86.72 -65.17
C PRO A 2 -13.19 85.64 -64.14
N GLN A 3 -12.23 85.06 -63.40
CA GLN A 3 -12.45 84.00 -62.40
C GLN A 3 -13.04 84.45 -61.04
N LEU A 4 -13.39 85.73 -60.85
CA LEU A 4 -14.00 86.26 -59.61
C LEU A 4 -15.39 86.87 -59.87
N ASN A 5 -16.17 86.29 -60.77
CA ASN A 5 -17.58 86.64 -60.95
C ASN A 5 -18.44 85.87 -59.93
N PRO A 6 -19.14 86.54 -58.98
CA PRO A 6 -19.92 85.88 -57.93
C PRO A 6 -21.16 85.12 -58.44
N LEU A 7 -21.56 85.32 -59.71
CA LEU A 7 -22.64 84.54 -60.35
C LEU A 7 -22.25 83.06 -60.60
N ASP A 8 -20.96 82.74 -60.72
CA ASP A 8 -20.48 81.37 -60.99
C ASP A 8 -20.39 80.50 -59.72
N TRP A 9 -20.56 81.10 -58.53
CA TRP A 9 -20.47 80.39 -57.25
C TRP A 9 -21.69 79.53 -56.92
N GLY A 10 -22.88 79.90 -57.40
CA GLY A 10 -24.13 79.17 -57.16
C GLY A 10 -24.09 77.73 -57.69
N PRO A 11 -23.81 77.52 -59.00
CA PRO A 11 -23.70 76.18 -59.58
C PRO A 11 -22.62 75.32 -58.92
N GLN A 12 -21.48 75.91 -58.54
CA GLN A 12 -20.38 75.20 -57.85
C GLN A 12 -20.79 74.70 -56.46
N LEU A 13 -21.55 75.49 -55.71
CA LEU A 13 -22.09 75.09 -54.40
C LEU A 13 -23.11 73.96 -54.52
N ILE A 14 -23.97 73.98 -55.55
CA ILE A 14 -24.93 72.90 -55.80
C ILE A 14 -24.19 71.59 -56.09
N TRP A 15 -23.19 71.61 -56.97
CA TRP A 15 -22.41 70.41 -57.27
C TRP A 15 -21.57 69.92 -56.08
N LEU A 16 -21.04 70.83 -55.26
CA LEU A 16 -20.39 70.50 -54.00
C LEU A 16 -21.34 69.75 -53.06
N ILE A 17 -22.56 70.24 -52.87
CA ILE A 17 -23.56 69.59 -52.01
C ILE A 17 -23.93 68.21 -52.56
N ILE A 18 -24.10 68.06 -53.88
CA ILE A 18 -24.42 66.77 -54.50
C ILE A 18 -23.29 65.77 -54.30
N THR A 19 -22.06 66.13 -54.66
CA THR A 19 -20.89 65.25 -54.54
C THR A 19 -20.54 64.92 -53.10
N PHE A 20 -20.60 65.91 -52.21
CA PHE A 20 -20.39 65.71 -50.78
C PHE A 20 -21.51 64.86 -50.14
N GLY A 21 -22.76 65.06 -50.57
CA GLY A 21 -23.90 64.25 -50.14
C GLY A 21 -23.75 62.79 -50.55
N ILE A 22 -23.37 62.51 -51.81
CA ILE A 22 -23.09 61.15 -52.28
C ILE A 22 -21.94 60.51 -51.49
N LEU A 23 -20.85 61.25 -51.28
CA LEU A 23 -19.72 60.77 -50.47
C LEU A 23 -20.12 60.47 -49.03
N TYR A 24 -20.92 61.35 -48.41
CA TYR A 24 -21.43 61.17 -47.05
C TYR A 24 -22.29 59.91 -46.93
N LEU A 25 -23.21 59.69 -47.89
CA LEU A 25 -24.03 58.48 -47.92
C LEU A 25 -23.15 57.23 -48.09
N LEU A 26 -22.15 57.25 -48.97
CA LEU A 26 -21.21 56.13 -49.10
C LEU A 26 -20.43 55.86 -47.81
N MET A 27 -20.01 56.90 -47.09
CA MET A 27 -19.32 56.74 -45.81
C MET A 27 -20.23 56.09 -44.76
N VAL A 28 -21.49 56.55 -44.66
CA VAL A 28 -22.45 56.03 -43.68
C VAL A 28 -22.89 54.60 -44.00
N TYR A 29 -23.22 54.31 -45.26
CA TYR A 29 -23.77 53.00 -45.63
C TYR A 29 -22.72 51.94 -45.96
N VAL A 30 -21.47 52.31 -46.25
CA VAL A 30 -20.42 51.35 -46.65
C VAL A 30 -19.22 51.39 -45.71
N ALA A 31 -18.63 52.55 -45.45
CA ALA A 31 -17.38 52.62 -44.69
C ALA A 31 -17.57 52.34 -43.20
N LEU A 32 -18.52 53.03 -42.55
CA LEU A 32 -18.83 52.84 -41.13
C LEU A 32 -19.24 51.40 -40.77
N PRO A 33 -20.17 50.74 -41.47
CA PRO A 33 -20.57 49.36 -41.13
C PRO A 33 -19.43 48.37 -41.32
N ARG A 34 -18.57 48.54 -42.34
CA ARG A 34 -17.40 47.67 -42.53
C ARG A 34 -16.41 47.80 -41.37
N ILE A 35 -16.10 49.02 -40.93
CA ILE A 35 -15.19 49.23 -39.80
C ILE A 35 -15.80 48.67 -38.51
N GLY A 36 -17.10 48.94 -38.27
CA GLY A 36 -17.84 48.39 -37.13
C GLY A 36 -17.78 46.86 -37.09
N SER A 37 -18.05 46.19 -38.22
CA SER A 37 -18.01 44.72 -38.28
C SER A 37 -16.63 44.13 -37.97
N VAL A 38 -15.54 44.81 -38.34
CA VAL A 38 -14.18 44.33 -38.07
C VAL A 38 -13.85 44.47 -36.58
N ILE A 39 -14.26 45.59 -35.96
CA ILE A 39 -14.06 45.81 -34.53
C ILE A 39 -14.86 44.78 -33.72
N GLU A 40 -16.13 44.58 -34.08
CA GLU A 40 -17.00 43.61 -33.42
C GLU A 40 -16.50 42.17 -33.60
N ALA A 41 -16.08 41.79 -34.81
CA ALA A 41 -15.49 40.48 -35.05
C ALA A 41 -14.25 40.24 -34.19
N ARG A 42 -13.34 41.23 -34.10
CA ARG A 42 -12.16 41.13 -33.23
C ARG A 42 -12.53 41.01 -31.77
N ALA A 43 -13.46 41.82 -31.29
CA ALA A 43 -13.94 41.77 -29.90
C ALA A 43 -14.57 40.41 -29.59
N ALA A 44 -15.40 39.87 -30.48
CA ALA A 44 -16.02 38.56 -30.34
C ALA A 44 -14.98 37.42 -30.34
N HIS A 45 -13.95 37.51 -31.20
CA HIS A 45 -12.85 36.55 -31.21
C HIS A 45 -12.07 36.56 -29.89
N ILE A 46 -11.68 37.74 -29.40
CA ILE A 46 -10.96 37.87 -28.13
C ILE A 46 -11.81 37.34 -26.97
N ALA A 47 -13.10 37.68 -26.92
CA ALA A 47 -14.00 37.19 -25.88
C ALA A 47 -14.15 35.66 -25.93
N LYS A 48 -14.26 35.08 -27.13
CA LYS A 48 -14.32 33.63 -27.32
C LYS A 48 -13.02 32.94 -26.89
N ASP A 49 -11.87 33.49 -27.23
CA ASP A 49 -10.58 32.93 -26.88
C ASP A 49 -10.36 32.99 -25.37
N LEU A 50 -10.73 34.10 -24.72
CA LEU A 50 -10.68 34.23 -23.26
C LEU A 50 -11.62 33.24 -22.56
N ALA A 51 -12.87 33.12 -23.02
CA ALA A 51 -13.82 32.15 -22.47
C ALA A 51 -13.33 30.70 -22.64
N THR A 52 -12.69 30.41 -23.77
CA THR A 52 -12.10 29.09 -24.03
C THR A 52 -10.92 28.85 -23.10
N ALA A 53 -10.02 29.83 -22.93
CA ALA A 53 -8.89 29.74 -22.01
C ALA A 53 -9.35 29.52 -20.56
N ASP A 54 -10.35 30.27 -20.09
CA ASP A 54 -10.91 30.11 -18.75
C ASP A 54 -11.56 28.73 -18.55
N LYS A 55 -12.28 28.24 -19.58
CA LYS A 55 -12.85 26.89 -19.55
C LYS A 55 -11.76 25.82 -19.43
N LEU A 56 -10.72 25.91 -20.27
CA LEU A 56 -9.59 24.97 -20.25
C LEU A 56 -8.85 25.03 -18.91
N ARG A 57 -8.66 26.22 -18.36
CA ARG A 57 -8.06 26.42 -17.04
C ARG A 57 -8.87 25.71 -15.97
N ARG A 58 -10.19 25.94 -15.90
CA ARG A 58 -11.07 25.28 -14.93
C ARG A 58 -11.06 23.75 -15.06
N GLN A 59 -11.13 23.24 -16.29
CA GLN A 59 -11.05 21.80 -16.54
C GLN A 59 -9.71 21.21 -16.09
N THR A 60 -8.62 21.96 -16.26
CA THR A 60 -7.29 21.53 -15.80
C THR A 60 -7.20 21.53 -14.28
N GLU A 61 -7.70 22.58 -13.62
CA GLU A 61 -7.77 22.66 -12.15
C GLU A 61 -8.61 21.51 -11.57
N GLU A 62 -9.77 21.22 -12.17
CA GLU A 62 -10.62 20.09 -11.77
C GLU A 62 -9.93 18.74 -11.99
N ALA A 63 -9.27 18.54 -13.12
CA ALA A 63 -8.51 17.32 -13.41
C ALA A 63 -7.33 17.13 -12.44
N ILE A 64 -6.62 18.21 -12.09
CA ILE A 64 -5.54 18.17 -11.09
C ILE A 64 -6.11 17.79 -9.72
N ALA A 65 -7.20 18.43 -9.28
CA ALA A 65 -7.82 18.12 -8.00
C ALA A 65 -8.29 16.66 -7.93
N ALA A 66 -8.95 16.16 -8.98
CA ALA A 66 -9.37 14.76 -9.06
C ALA A 66 -8.19 13.78 -9.06
N TYR A 67 -7.10 14.12 -9.76
CA TYR A 67 -5.87 13.33 -9.77
C TYR A 67 -5.20 13.28 -8.39
N GLU A 68 -5.07 14.44 -7.72
CA GLU A 68 -4.50 14.53 -6.38
C GLU A 68 -5.33 13.75 -5.36
N GLN A 69 -6.66 13.86 -5.44
CA GLN A 69 -7.57 13.08 -4.60
C GLN A 69 -7.41 11.58 -4.85
N ALA A 70 -7.42 11.14 -6.11
CA ALA A 70 -7.23 9.73 -6.46
C ALA A 70 -5.88 9.19 -5.96
N LEU A 71 -4.82 10.00 -6.06
CA LEU A 71 -3.50 9.64 -5.55
C LEU A 71 -3.48 9.53 -4.02
N ALA A 72 -4.13 10.45 -3.31
CA ALA A 72 -4.25 10.41 -1.86
C ALA A 72 -5.04 9.16 -1.40
N GLU A 73 -6.17 8.87 -2.03
CA GLU A 73 -6.97 7.68 -1.76
C GLU A 73 -6.18 6.39 -2.06
N ALA A 74 -5.45 6.34 -3.17
CA ALA A 74 -4.62 5.18 -3.51
C ALA A 74 -3.51 4.95 -2.46
N LYS A 75 -2.84 6.00 -2.00
CA LYS A 75 -1.84 5.92 -0.93
C LYS A 75 -2.47 5.44 0.38
N GLN A 76 -3.63 5.98 0.76
CA GLN A 76 -4.34 5.55 1.96
C GLN A 76 -4.75 4.07 1.88
N LYS A 77 -5.30 3.62 0.76
CA LYS A 77 -5.65 2.21 0.52
C LYS A 77 -4.42 1.32 0.59
N ALA A 78 -3.31 1.71 -0.02
CA ALA A 78 -2.06 0.95 0.05
C ALA A 78 -1.56 0.82 1.50
N HIS A 79 -1.57 1.90 2.28
CA HIS A 79 -1.23 1.85 3.70
C HIS A 79 -2.16 0.94 4.50
N ALA A 80 -3.47 1.04 4.26
CA ALA A 80 -4.46 0.18 4.91
C ALA A 80 -4.22 -1.31 4.61
N ILE A 81 -3.96 -1.66 3.35
CA ILE A 81 -3.65 -3.04 2.94
C ILE A 81 -2.37 -3.55 3.63
N VAL A 82 -1.33 -2.72 3.71
CA VAL A 82 -0.08 -3.11 4.39
C VAL A 82 -0.30 -3.34 5.88
N GLU A 83 -1.05 -2.48 6.56
CA GLU A 83 -1.33 -2.64 7.99
C GLU A 83 -2.27 -3.82 8.27
N GLU A 84 -3.27 -4.04 7.43
CA GLU A 84 -4.13 -5.23 7.51
C GLU A 84 -3.31 -6.52 7.30
N GLY A 85 -2.45 -6.54 6.27
CA GLY A 85 -1.57 -7.66 6.00
C GLY A 85 -0.58 -7.94 7.14
N ARG A 86 -0.02 -6.90 7.75
CA ARG A 86 0.85 -7.03 8.94
C ARG A 86 0.09 -7.58 10.14
N THR A 87 -1.15 -7.16 10.33
CA THR A 87 -1.98 -7.63 11.45
C THR A 87 -2.32 -9.11 11.27
N LYS A 88 -2.81 -9.49 10.08
CA LYS A 88 -3.09 -10.89 9.73
C LYS A 88 -1.85 -11.78 9.86
N LEU A 89 -0.71 -11.34 9.34
CA LEU A 89 0.54 -12.10 9.43
C LEU A 89 0.98 -12.30 10.89
N LYS A 90 0.82 -11.28 11.75
CA LYS A 90 1.13 -11.40 13.19
C LYS A 90 0.21 -12.40 13.87
N GLU A 91 -1.09 -12.37 13.56
CA GLU A 91 -2.07 -13.31 14.10
C GLU A 91 -1.77 -14.75 13.66
N GLU A 92 -1.56 -14.97 12.36
CA GLU A 92 -1.20 -16.29 11.82
C GLU A 92 0.11 -16.81 12.43
N THR A 93 1.12 -15.94 12.55
CA THR A 93 2.40 -16.30 13.18
C THR A 93 2.21 -16.67 14.66
N ALA A 94 1.35 -15.95 15.38
CA ALA A 94 1.08 -16.25 16.78
C ALA A 94 0.36 -17.59 16.96
N VAL A 95 -0.62 -17.89 16.08
CA VAL A 95 -1.34 -19.18 16.08
C VAL A 95 -0.38 -20.33 15.76
N GLU A 96 0.44 -20.19 14.72
CA GLU A 96 1.38 -21.25 14.33
C GLU A 96 2.46 -21.47 15.40
N ARG A 97 2.97 -20.38 16.01
CA ARG A 97 3.88 -20.49 17.16
C ARG A 97 3.25 -21.23 18.32
N ALA A 98 2.03 -20.88 18.72
CA ALA A 98 1.34 -21.56 19.82
C ALA A 98 1.13 -23.06 19.54
N LYS A 99 0.86 -23.41 18.28
CA LYS A 99 0.73 -24.80 17.84
C LYS A 99 2.08 -25.54 17.91
N LEU A 100 3.14 -24.94 17.37
CA LEU A 100 4.49 -25.50 17.42
C LEU A 100 4.98 -25.67 18.85
N ASP A 101 4.73 -24.69 19.73
CA ASP A 101 5.08 -24.77 21.15
C ASP A 101 4.34 -25.93 21.84
N SER A 102 3.06 -26.14 21.52
CA SER A 102 2.29 -27.29 22.03
C SER A 102 2.84 -28.63 21.53
N GLU A 103 3.18 -28.73 20.25
CA GLU A 103 3.78 -29.94 19.67
C GLU A 103 5.17 -30.23 20.26
N LEU A 104 5.96 -29.19 20.48
CA LEU A 104 7.29 -29.30 21.08
C LEU A 104 7.19 -29.75 22.54
N ALA A 105 6.25 -29.19 23.31
CA ALA A 105 5.99 -29.61 24.68
C ALA A 105 5.58 -31.08 24.76
N LYS A 106 4.70 -31.55 23.86
CA LYS A 106 4.33 -32.97 23.78
C LYS A 106 5.54 -33.86 23.47
N LYS A 107 6.34 -33.50 22.47
CA LYS A 107 7.56 -34.26 22.11
C LYS A 107 8.57 -34.29 23.26
N SER A 108 8.73 -33.18 23.98
CA SER A 108 9.60 -33.12 25.17
C SER A 108 9.11 -34.06 26.26
N ALA A 109 7.81 -34.04 26.57
CA ALA A 109 7.22 -34.94 27.56
C ALA A 109 7.34 -36.42 27.17
N GLU A 110 7.13 -36.75 25.89
CA GLU A 110 7.33 -38.11 25.37
C GLU A 110 8.80 -38.56 25.46
N ALA A 111 9.74 -37.67 25.13
CA ALA A 111 11.16 -37.95 25.25
C ALA A 111 11.58 -38.15 26.71
N GLU A 112 11.11 -37.31 27.63
CA GLU A 112 11.34 -37.44 29.07
C GLU A 112 10.76 -38.75 29.61
N ALA A 113 9.55 -39.14 29.19
CA ALA A 113 8.96 -40.42 29.56
C ALA A 113 9.81 -41.60 29.09
N ARG A 114 10.28 -41.59 27.83
CA ARG A 114 11.17 -42.61 27.28
C ARG A 114 12.51 -42.67 28.01
N ILE A 115 13.10 -41.53 28.35
CA ILE A 115 14.35 -41.46 29.12
C ILE A 115 14.15 -42.06 30.52
N ASN A 116 13.04 -41.73 31.20
CA ASN A 116 12.73 -42.29 32.50
C ASN A 116 12.49 -43.80 32.45
N GLU A 117 11.80 -44.29 31.43
CA GLU A 117 11.59 -45.72 31.21
C GLU A 117 12.92 -46.45 30.96
N ALA A 118 13.76 -45.92 30.06
CA ALA A 118 15.09 -46.46 29.78
C ALA A 118 15.98 -46.46 31.03
N LYS A 119 15.96 -45.38 31.83
CA LYS A 119 16.66 -45.29 33.12
C LYS A 119 16.18 -46.37 34.08
N ASN A 120 14.87 -46.56 34.22
CA ASN A 120 14.29 -47.57 35.10
C ASN A 120 14.59 -49.01 34.63
N SER A 121 14.70 -49.24 33.32
CA SER A 121 15.14 -50.53 32.77
C SER A 121 16.62 -50.78 33.05
N ALA A 122 17.48 -49.80 32.73
CA ALA A 122 18.91 -49.88 33.00
C ALA A 122 19.21 -50.10 34.49
N MET A 123 18.51 -49.41 35.40
CA MET A 123 18.65 -49.64 36.84
C MET A 123 18.22 -51.04 37.27
N ARG A 124 17.21 -51.64 36.62
CA ARG A 124 16.82 -53.04 36.88
C ARG A 124 17.87 -54.03 36.38
N GLU A 125 18.42 -53.79 35.19
CA GLU A 125 19.51 -54.59 34.64
C GLU A 125 20.76 -54.50 35.54
N VAL A 126 21.14 -53.30 35.98
CA VAL A 126 22.26 -53.11 36.92
C VAL A 126 22.03 -53.86 38.23
N ASN A 127 20.81 -53.85 38.79
CA ASN A 127 20.51 -54.63 39.99
C ASN A 127 20.64 -56.14 39.76
N THR A 128 20.23 -56.61 38.59
CA THR A 128 20.33 -58.03 38.21
C THR A 128 21.80 -58.44 38.10
N VAL A 129 22.61 -57.64 37.38
CA VAL A 129 24.06 -57.86 37.26
C VAL A 129 24.75 -57.76 38.62
N ALA A 130 24.39 -56.80 39.46
CA ALA A 130 24.96 -56.67 40.80
C ALA A 130 24.63 -57.87 41.70
N ALA A 131 23.42 -58.42 41.61
CA ALA A 131 23.02 -59.63 42.33
C ALA A 131 23.79 -60.86 41.83
N ASP A 132 23.95 -61.01 40.50
CA ASP A 132 24.72 -62.10 39.91
C ASP A 132 26.21 -62.01 40.31
N VAL A 133 26.82 -60.83 40.23
CA VAL A 133 28.22 -60.60 40.66
C VAL A 133 28.39 -60.83 42.17
N ALA A 134 27.46 -60.37 43.00
CA ALA A 134 27.49 -60.63 44.45
C ALA A 134 27.37 -62.13 44.75
N ALA A 135 26.52 -62.86 44.02
CA ALA A 135 26.38 -64.31 44.15
C ALA A 135 27.68 -65.03 43.80
N ASP A 136 28.34 -64.64 42.71
CA ASP A 136 29.62 -65.21 42.27
C ASP A 136 30.74 -64.94 43.29
N ILE A 137 30.83 -63.71 43.82
CA ILE A 137 31.80 -63.35 44.87
C ILE A 137 31.58 -64.21 46.13
N VAL A 138 30.35 -64.34 46.61
CA VAL A 138 30.04 -65.12 47.82
C VAL A 138 30.31 -66.61 47.60
N ARG A 139 29.97 -67.14 46.42
CA ARG A 139 30.28 -68.52 46.04
C ARG A 139 31.78 -68.79 46.03
N GLN A 140 32.57 -67.83 45.54
CA GLN A 140 34.03 -67.95 45.52
C GLN A 140 34.68 -67.80 46.90
N LEU A 141 34.05 -67.06 47.83
CA LEU A 141 34.57 -66.82 49.18
C LEU A 141 34.20 -67.93 50.18
N ILE A 142 32.96 -68.45 50.12
CA ILE A 142 32.39 -69.37 51.13
C ILE A 142 32.18 -70.79 50.56
N GLY A 143 32.35 -71.00 49.25
CA GLY A 143 32.25 -72.30 48.59
C GLY A 143 30.83 -72.87 48.46
N ILE A 144 29.83 -72.21 49.05
CA ILE A 144 28.40 -72.57 49.00
C ILE A 144 27.66 -71.45 48.28
N ALA A 145 26.78 -71.81 47.34
CA ALA A 145 25.94 -70.83 46.64
C ALA A 145 24.82 -70.36 47.58
N PRO A 146 24.77 -69.07 47.97
CA PRO A 146 23.69 -68.54 48.80
C PRO A 146 22.34 -68.56 48.07
N ALA A 147 21.24 -68.56 48.82
CA ALA A 147 19.91 -68.55 48.24
C ALA A 147 19.63 -67.24 47.49
N LYS A 148 19.16 -67.33 46.24
CA LYS A 148 18.87 -66.17 45.37
C LYS A 148 18.03 -65.08 46.05
N ALA A 149 17.06 -65.50 46.86
CA ALA A 149 16.15 -64.61 47.58
C ALA A 149 16.84 -63.77 48.69
N GLU A 150 17.94 -64.25 49.28
CA GLU A 150 18.70 -63.50 50.29
C GLU A 150 19.61 -62.45 49.64
N ILE A 151 20.17 -62.75 48.48
CA ILE A 151 21.02 -61.83 47.70
C ILE A 151 20.19 -60.69 47.14
N GLU A 152 19.02 -60.99 46.55
CA GLU A 152 18.10 -59.97 46.02
C GLU A 152 17.63 -59.01 47.15
N LYS A 153 17.33 -59.55 48.34
CA LYS A 153 17.01 -58.72 49.52
C LYS A 153 18.18 -57.86 49.99
N ALA A 154 19.40 -58.39 50.00
CA ALA A 154 20.58 -57.64 50.43
C ALA A 154 20.90 -56.50 49.45
N VAL A 155 20.81 -56.75 48.13
CA VAL A 155 21.00 -55.73 47.09
C VAL A 155 19.90 -54.68 47.15
N GLU A 156 18.64 -55.04 47.40
CA GLU A 156 17.58 -54.05 47.62
C GLU A 156 17.76 -53.20 48.87
N THR A 157 18.31 -53.77 49.94
CA THR A 157 18.57 -53.06 51.20
C THR A 157 19.70 -52.05 51.01
N ALA A 158 20.79 -52.45 50.35
CA ALA A 158 21.92 -51.57 50.01
C ALA A 158 21.56 -50.43 49.03
N ARG A 159 20.45 -50.56 48.28
CA ARG A 159 19.93 -49.51 47.38
C ARG A 159 19.12 -48.42 48.11
N LYS A 160 18.62 -48.70 49.32
CA LYS A 160 17.76 -47.78 50.09
C LYS A 160 18.55 -46.90 51.06
N GLU A 161 19.78 -47.27 51.42
CA GLU A 161 20.76 -46.38 52.07
C GLU A 161 21.41 -45.43 51.06
#